data_AF-A0A3M2A9M0-F1
#
_entry.id   AF-A0A3M2A9M0-F1
#
_cell.length_a   1.000
_cell.length_b   1.000
_cell.length_c   1.000
_cell.angle_alpha   90.00
_cell.angle_beta   90.00
_cell.angle_gamma   90.00
#
_symmetry.space_group_name_H-M   'P 1'
#
loop_
_entity.id
_entity.type
_entity.pdbx_description
1 polymer ?
#
loop_
_entity_poly.entity_id
_entity_poly.type
_entity_poly.pdbx_seq_one_letter_code
_entity_poly.pdbx_strand_id
1 'polypeptide(L)'
;MKHAATDGTGVPKDRVPWGAMADARVPTSSRTLQRGAPGWLAVLVAGACQPTSDRYADLDRPEPLPPVVETRATESEEGAVRQHGDPAECGRGTGRTPEGTCVYLRTRDLPHGQQVQIPRGTYVVGMPPRSYDAAPALERPAVRWPGQPPRTVEAPGFWIDLHEVTRGAYASCVESGACTPARCPKGAPDPTADYSMEVARRLPQTCVTHEQAAAFCAYAGGRLPTADEYEIAARGVDARPYPWGTKFMDEVPRRLVPVGAFRPDTSYFGILGMGTNGWEWTADRYDDPDARLRFYLSGDFRRADGPVARARAEFELRVACGDPPSPGCRATEATRARFVIKGTLVGEHYAARGRAGPEAPTEELEGWPFRAEDPMIGFRCAADPQPDEVVLEVPEAAVSVPILRTEGDLEIFGGVAEAVDRREAKALCAALSVRDEATETVHTGFRLPTRAEVRSIATVFRGPGPFWAKDGAVGQHDPRTPAAVSGADAPWMDLDLPDSTPLWARCVRDLRK
;
A
#
# COMPACT_ATOMS: atom_id res chain seq x y z
N MET A 1 55.66 -40.77 23.01
CA MET A 1 54.20 -40.98 23.17
C MET A 1 53.51 -39.73 22.64
N LYS A 2 53.02 -39.80 21.39
CA LYS A 2 51.59 -39.75 20.98
C LYS A 2 50.95 -38.36 21.22
N HIS A 3 50.94 -37.43 20.24
CA HIS A 3 49.99 -37.22 19.10
C HIS A 3 48.55 -36.94 19.53
N ALA A 4 48.06 -35.70 19.37
CA ALA A 4 47.09 -35.21 18.34
C ALA A 4 45.64 -35.69 18.62
N ALA A 5 44.57 -34.90 18.47
CA ALA A 5 44.25 -34.08 17.31
C ALA A 5 43.12 -33.08 17.60
N THR A 6 43.11 -32.01 16.79
CA THR A 6 41.93 -31.22 16.41
C THR A 6 41.14 -31.95 15.32
N ASP A 7 39.81 -31.81 15.29
CA ASP A 7 39.01 -31.98 14.08
C ASP A 7 38.56 -30.62 13.53
N GLY A 8 38.58 -30.51 12.19
CA GLY A 8 38.22 -29.30 11.47
C GLY A 8 36.71 -29.09 11.47
N THR A 9 36.26 -28.01 12.12
CA THR A 9 35.11 -27.13 11.75
C THR A 9 34.77 -26.12 12.85
N GLY A 10 35.35 -26.19 14.05
CA GLY A 10 35.30 -25.07 15.00
C GLY A 10 33.90 -24.62 15.46
N VAL A 11 32.97 -25.55 15.74
CA VAL A 11 31.64 -25.23 16.30
C VAL A 11 31.28 -26.17 17.46
N PRO A 12 31.03 -25.66 18.68
CA PRO A 12 30.42 -26.45 19.74
C PRO A 12 28.97 -26.81 19.43
N LYS A 13 28.64 -28.10 19.53
CA LYS A 13 27.28 -28.67 19.45
C LYS A 13 26.65 -28.66 20.82
N ASP A 14 25.52 -27.97 21.01
CA ASP A 14 24.51 -28.32 22.01
C ASP A 14 23.10 -28.06 21.48
N ARG A 15 22.38 -29.16 21.20
CA ARG A 15 20.93 -29.25 20.99
C ARG A 15 20.51 -30.56 21.64
N VAL A 16 19.39 -30.56 22.37
CA VAL A 16 18.39 -31.64 22.46
C VAL A 16 17.20 -31.18 23.35
N PRO A 17 15.98 -31.74 23.15
CA PRO A 17 14.75 -30.98 22.98
C PRO A 17 13.64 -31.31 24.01
N TRP A 18 12.52 -30.58 23.94
CA TRP A 18 11.29 -30.90 24.69
C TRP A 18 10.08 -30.99 23.78
N GLY A 19 9.42 -32.15 23.84
CA GLY A 19 8.09 -32.40 23.29
C GLY A 19 7.22 -33.14 24.32
N ALA A 20 5.94 -32.79 24.27
CA ALA A 20 4.75 -33.59 24.59
C ALA A 20 4.26 -33.81 26.04
N MET A 21 2.92 -33.78 26.11
CA MET A 21 1.96 -34.28 27.12
C MET A 21 1.58 -33.29 28.24
N ALA A 22 0.38 -32.69 28.26
CA ALA A 22 -1.01 -33.20 28.30
C ALA A 22 -1.51 -33.52 29.73
N ASP A 23 -2.63 -32.87 30.08
CA ASP A 23 -3.64 -33.17 31.11
C ASP A 23 -3.23 -33.39 32.59
N ALA A 24 -3.75 -32.54 33.48
CA ALA A 24 -4.70 -32.97 34.52
C ALA A 24 -5.16 -31.83 35.47
N ARG A 25 -6.46 -31.53 35.38
CA ARG A 25 -7.48 -31.40 36.45
C ARG A 25 -7.21 -30.59 37.74
N VAL A 26 -8.14 -29.66 37.96
CA VAL A 26 -8.53 -29.02 39.24
C VAL A 26 -9.04 -30.07 40.27
N PRO A 27 -8.79 -29.85 41.58
CA PRO A 27 -9.89 -29.94 42.54
C PRO A 27 -9.89 -28.89 43.68
N THR A 28 -11.04 -28.23 43.83
CA THR A 28 -11.89 -28.01 45.03
C THR A 28 -11.31 -27.73 46.44
N SER A 29 -11.74 -26.57 46.98
CA SER A 29 -12.12 -26.17 48.37
C SER A 29 -11.89 -27.10 49.59
N SER A 30 -11.39 -26.54 50.71
CA SER A 30 -12.18 -26.16 51.92
C SER A 30 -11.31 -25.79 53.17
N ARG A 31 -11.77 -24.75 53.90
CA ARG A 31 -11.65 -24.32 55.32
C ARG A 31 -10.50 -24.89 56.20
N THR A 32 -9.80 -24.16 57.07
CA THR A 32 -10.31 -23.40 58.26
C THR A 32 -9.17 -22.62 58.96
N LEU A 33 -9.56 -21.56 59.69
CA LEU A 33 -8.80 -20.58 60.49
C LEU A 33 -7.77 -21.09 61.53
N GLN A 34 -6.73 -20.29 61.78
CA GLN A 34 -6.33 -19.92 63.14
C GLN A 34 -5.66 -18.53 63.23
N ARG A 35 -5.79 -17.91 64.40
CA ARG A 35 -5.76 -16.46 64.72
C ARG A 35 -4.37 -15.94 65.13
N GLY A 36 -4.13 -14.64 64.92
CA GLY A 36 -3.12 -13.85 65.63
C GLY A 36 -2.98 -12.42 65.07
N ALA A 37 -3.60 -11.43 65.72
CA ALA A 37 -3.40 -9.97 65.52
C ALA A 37 -2.62 -9.41 66.74
N PRO A 38 -2.00 -8.19 66.76
CA PRO A 38 -2.50 -6.89 66.27
C PRO A 38 -1.48 -6.12 65.38
N GLY A 39 -1.79 -5.11 64.56
CA GLY A 39 -2.85 -4.11 64.59
C GLY A 39 -2.22 -2.71 64.69
N TRP A 40 -1.48 -2.27 63.66
CA TRP A 40 -1.04 -0.88 63.51
C TRP A 40 -2.00 -0.14 62.57
N LEU A 41 -2.60 0.94 63.08
CA LEU A 41 -3.43 1.88 62.33
C LEU A 41 -2.61 2.51 61.19
N ALA A 42 -2.98 2.24 59.94
CA ALA A 42 -2.58 3.06 58.80
C ALA A 42 -3.82 3.80 58.28
N VAL A 43 -3.73 5.12 58.29
CA VAL A 43 -4.71 6.06 57.74
C VAL A 43 -4.87 5.77 56.24
N LEU A 44 -6.06 5.33 55.83
CA LEU A 44 -6.44 5.28 54.42
C LEU A 44 -6.68 6.70 53.93
N VAL A 45 -5.66 7.32 53.34
CA VAL A 45 -5.88 8.40 52.39
C VAL A 45 -6.50 7.77 51.15
N ALA A 46 -7.75 8.10 50.87
CA ALA A 46 -8.39 7.81 49.61
C ALA A 46 -7.66 8.59 48.49
N GLY A 47 -6.56 8.03 48.00
CA GLY A 47 -5.96 8.45 46.75
C GLY A 47 -6.91 8.04 45.63
N ALA A 48 -7.61 9.02 45.06
CA ALA A 48 -8.30 8.84 43.80
C ALA A 48 -7.30 8.25 42.78
N CYS A 49 -7.52 7.01 42.35
CA CYS A 49 -6.89 6.50 41.15
C CYS A 49 -7.43 7.33 39.98
N GLN A 50 -6.70 8.36 39.58
CA GLN A 50 -6.86 8.90 38.23
C GLN A 50 -6.45 7.78 37.25
N PRO A 51 -7.21 7.55 36.18
CA PRO A 51 -6.77 6.66 35.13
C PRO A 51 -5.60 7.35 34.41
N THR A 52 -4.37 6.98 34.71
CA THR A 52 -3.24 7.40 33.89
C THR A 52 -3.29 6.62 32.58
N SER A 53 -3.81 7.27 31.54
CA SER A 53 -3.66 6.84 30.15
C SER A 53 -2.21 7.09 29.68
N ASP A 54 -1.22 6.50 30.34
CA ASP A 54 0.21 6.67 30.02
C ASP A 54 0.68 5.81 28.85
N ARG A 55 -0.24 5.17 28.13
CA ARG A 55 0.11 4.23 27.05
C ARG A 55 0.71 4.90 25.80
N TYR A 56 0.78 6.23 25.79
CA TYR A 56 0.96 7.08 24.60
C TYR A 56 1.77 8.37 24.86
N ALA A 57 2.27 8.54 26.08
CA ALA A 57 3.00 9.73 26.52
C ALA A 57 4.35 9.92 25.80
N ASP A 58 4.82 8.88 25.12
CA ASP A 58 6.01 8.87 24.26
C ASP A 58 5.78 9.61 22.94
N LEU A 59 4.58 9.54 22.33
CA LEU A 59 4.28 10.30 21.09
C LEU A 59 3.86 11.76 21.35
N ASP A 60 3.55 12.10 22.60
CA ASP A 60 3.42 13.50 23.05
C ASP A 60 4.78 14.16 23.28
N ARG A 61 5.88 13.40 23.21
CA ARG A 61 7.25 13.91 23.19
C ARG A 61 7.70 14.00 21.73
N PRO A 62 7.51 15.14 21.06
CA PRO A 62 7.90 15.25 19.68
C PRO A 62 9.43 15.05 19.59
N GLU A 63 9.87 14.05 18.83
CA GLU A 63 11.23 14.10 18.33
C GLU A 63 11.38 15.39 17.50
N PRO A 64 12.50 16.12 17.61
CA PRO A 64 12.76 17.21 16.70
C PRO A 64 12.65 16.66 15.27
N LEU A 65 11.93 17.39 14.42
CA LEU A 65 12.15 17.25 12.98
C LEU A 65 13.66 17.42 12.78
N PRO A 66 14.33 16.50 12.08
CA PRO A 66 15.77 16.57 11.97
C PRO A 66 16.13 17.96 11.46
N PRO A 67 17.03 18.71 12.12
CA PRO A 67 17.62 19.86 11.46
C PRO A 67 18.21 19.35 10.14
N VAL A 68 18.04 20.15 9.08
CA VAL A 68 18.67 20.07 7.75
C VAL A 68 19.74 18.99 7.69
N VAL A 69 19.65 18.07 6.72
CA VAL A 69 20.67 17.06 6.41
C VAL A 69 22.08 17.68 6.46
N GLU A 70 22.69 17.69 7.65
CA GLU A 70 24.11 17.87 7.81
C GLU A 70 24.68 16.48 7.63
N THR A 71 25.30 16.26 6.48
CA THR A 71 26.22 15.16 6.25
C THR A 71 27.35 15.25 7.28
N ARG A 72 27.17 14.65 8.45
CA ARG A 72 28.27 14.26 9.32
C ARG A 72 28.08 12.84 9.76
N ALA A 73 28.92 11.98 9.15
CA ALA A 73 29.26 10.70 9.71
C ALA A 73 29.74 10.92 11.15
N THR A 74 28.97 10.41 12.11
CA THR A 74 29.51 10.06 13.42
C THR A 74 29.16 8.61 13.68
N GLU A 75 30.23 7.81 13.74
CA GLU A 75 30.23 6.42 14.16
C GLU A 75 29.68 6.31 15.58
N SER A 76 28.58 5.58 15.74
CA SER A 76 28.35 4.55 16.77
C SER A 76 26.86 4.38 16.99
N GLU A 77 26.31 3.24 16.55
CA GLU A 77 25.39 2.39 17.32
C GLU A 77 24.91 1.26 16.40
N GLU A 78 25.36 0.04 16.70
CA GLU A 78 24.86 -1.20 16.10
C GLU A 78 23.37 -1.34 16.45
N GLY A 79 22.51 -0.95 15.52
CA GLY A 79 21.06 -1.00 15.67
C GLY A 79 20.30 0.04 14.84
N ALA A 80 20.96 1.13 14.41
CA ALA A 80 20.35 2.13 13.54
C ALA A 80 20.30 1.64 12.08
N VAL A 81 19.09 1.57 11.50
CA VAL A 81 18.92 1.46 10.05
C VAL A 81 19.60 2.67 9.42
N ARG A 82 20.69 2.46 8.66
CA ARG A 82 21.38 3.55 7.94
C ARG A 82 20.37 4.22 6.99
N GLN A 83 20.05 5.48 7.25
CA GLN A 83 19.02 6.23 6.51
C GLN A 83 19.44 6.58 5.07
N HIS A 84 20.75 6.55 4.77
CA HIS A 84 21.31 6.73 3.44
C HIS A 84 22.42 5.68 3.17
N GLY A 85 22.48 5.14 1.95
CA GLY A 85 23.49 4.18 1.52
C GLY A 85 24.87 4.82 1.36
N ASP A 86 25.93 4.02 1.25
CA ASP A 86 27.27 4.52 0.93
C ASP A 86 27.33 4.91 -0.57
N PRO A 87 27.69 6.16 -0.94
CA PRO A 87 27.90 6.54 -2.33
C PRO A 87 28.96 5.69 -3.04
N ALA A 88 29.92 5.12 -2.31
CA ALA A 88 30.88 4.17 -2.88
C ALA A 88 30.21 2.89 -3.40
N GLU A 89 29.03 2.54 -2.87
CA GLU A 89 28.23 1.38 -3.27
C GLU A 89 27.05 1.75 -4.17
N CYS A 90 26.83 3.04 -4.45
CA CYS A 90 25.71 3.54 -5.27
C CYS A 90 24.32 3.03 -4.83
N GLY A 91 24.12 2.87 -3.52
CA GLY A 91 22.92 2.24 -2.97
C GLY A 91 21.74 3.19 -2.72
N ARG A 92 20.90 2.83 -1.73
CA ARG A 92 19.74 3.64 -1.30
C ARG A 92 20.09 5.10 -1.04
N GLY A 93 19.20 6.02 -1.42
CA GLY A 93 19.39 7.45 -1.20
C GLY A 93 20.55 8.05 -2.02
N THR A 94 20.98 7.38 -3.08
CA THR A 94 22.01 7.87 -4.02
C THR A 94 21.48 7.92 -5.46
N GLY A 95 22.17 8.67 -6.31
CA GLY A 95 21.98 8.72 -7.75
C GLY A 95 23.31 8.95 -8.46
N ARG A 96 23.32 8.80 -9.79
CA ARG A 96 24.51 9.00 -10.62
C ARG A 96 24.51 10.38 -11.27
N THR A 97 25.65 11.06 -11.22
CA THR A 97 25.91 12.23 -12.05
C THR A 97 25.97 11.85 -13.54
N PRO A 98 25.86 12.81 -14.47
CA PRO A 98 26.06 12.55 -15.91
C PRO A 98 27.40 11.87 -16.23
N GLU A 99 28.43 12.11 -15.41
CA GLU A 99 29.76 11.50 -15.52
C GLU A 99 29.82 10.07 -14.93
N GLY A 100 28.70 9.55 -14.41
CA GLY A 100 28.59 8.21 -13.83
C GLY A 100 29.07 8.09 -12.38
N THR A 101 29.43 9.21 -11.73
CA THR A 101 29.84 9.20 -10.32
C THR A 101 28.61 9.12 -9.42
N CYS A 102 28.61 8.17 -8.48
CA CYS A 102 27.55 8.00 -7.51
C CYS A 102 27.67 9.04 -6.39
N VAL A 103 26.56 9.74 -6.11
CA VAL A 103 26.46 10.81 -5.12
C VAL A 103 25.17 10.66 -4.34
N TYR A 104 25.13 11.22 -3.14
CA TYR A 104 23.86 11.33 -2.40
C TYR A 104 22.83 12.12 -3.20
N LEU A 105 21.55 11.73 -3.04
CA LEU A 105 20.46 12.51 -3.62
C LEU A 105 20.48 13.94 -3.08
N ARG A 106 20.12 14.86 -3.96
CA ARG A 106 20.00 16.27 -3.62
C ARG A 106 18.76 16.49 -2.77
N THR A 107 18.90 17.30 -1.73
CA THR A 107 17.79 17.81 -0.94
C THR A 107 17.74 19.32 -1.05
N ARG A 108 16.56 19.91 -0.81
CA ARG A 108 16.38 21.36 -0.70
C ARG A 108 15.41 21.71 0.40
N ASP A 109 15.75 22.75 1.15
CA ASP A 109 14.86 23.37 2.12
C ASP A 109 13.96 24.39 1.42
N LEU A 110 12.66 24.29 1.69
CA LEU A 110 11.65 25.23 1.24
C LEU A 110 10.97 25.89 2.46
N PRO A 111 10.30 27.04 2.29
CA PRO A 111 9.59 27.69 3.40
C PRO A 111 8.53 26.81 4.09
N HIS A 112 8.03 25.80 3.39
CA HIS A 112 6.90 24.97 3.83
C HIS A 112 7.21 23.47 3.90
N GLY A 113 8.47 23.07 3.75
CA GLY A 113 8.88 21.67 3.79
C GLY A 113 10.28 21.44 3.23
N GLN A 114 10.69 20.19 3.11
CA GLN A 114 11.92 19.79 2.43
C GLN A 114 11.58 18.89 1.28
N GLN A 115 12.35 18.94 0.21
CA GLN A 115 12.21 18.04 -0.94
C GLN A 115 13.50 17.27 -1.20
N VAL A 116 13.34 16.08 -1.77
CA VAL A 116 14.42 15.27 -2.33
C VAL A 116 14.25 15.17 -3.85
N GLN A 117 15.34 15.22 -4.59
CA GLN A 117 15.35 15.01 -6.03
C GLN A 117 15.37 13.52 -6.32
N ILE A 118 14.29 13.01 -6.91
CA ILE A 118 14.23 11.68 -7.48
C ILE A 118 14.99 11.66 -8.80
N PRO A 119 15.92 10.71 -8.98
CA PRO A 119 16.67 10.58 -10.23
C PRO A 119 15.77 10.38 -11.45
N ARG A 120 16.29 10.77 -12.61
CA ARG A 120 15.78 10.34 -13.90
C ARG A 120 16.02 8.86 -14.08
N GLY A 121 15.07 8.18 -14.72
CA GLY A 121 15.30 6.86 -15.28
C GLY A 121 14.03 6.07 -15.40
N THR A 122 14.25 4.79 -15.66
CA THR A 122 13.21 3.78 -15.78
C THR A 122 12.85 3.22 -14.40
N TYR A 123 11.56 3.06 -14.13
CA TYR A 123 11.02 2.49 -12.90
C TYR A 123 9.92 1.47 -13.18
N VAL A 124 9.60 0.63 -12.20
CA VAL A 124 8.42 -0.23 -12.23
C VAL A 124 7.37 0.30 -11.26
N VAL A 125 6.18 0.57 -11.80
CA VAL A 125 4.98 0.91 -11.00
C VAL A 125 3.93 -0.19 -11.15
N GLY A 126 3.08 -0.31 -10.15
CA GLY A 126 2.11 -1.39 -10.04
C GLY A 126 2.67 -2.63 -9.32
N MET A 127 1.78 -3.45 -8.80
CA MET A 127 2.14 -4.68 -8.11
C MET A 127 1.85 -5.90 -8.97
N PRO A 128 2.70 -6.95 -8.91
CA PRO A 128 2.30 -8.25 -9.42
C PRO A 128 1.07 -8.75 -8.63
N PRO A 129 0.13 -9.47 -9.28
CA PRO A 129 -1.06 -9.98 -8.60
C PRO A 129 -0.67 -10.87 -7.40
N ARG A 130 -0.95 -10.41 -6.17
CA ARG A 130 -0.87 -11.22 -4.95
C ARG A 130 -2.22 -11.87 -4.66
N SER A 131 -2.25 -12.89 -3.81
CA SER A 131 -3.50 -13.52 -3.36
C SER A 131 -4.31 -12.52 -2.52
N TYR A 132 -5.45 -12.09 -3.03
CA TYR A 132 -6.42 -11.23 -2.34
C TYR A 132 -7.77 -11.94 -2.25
N ASP A 133 -8.62 -11.52 -1.32
CA ASP A 133 -10.01 -11.98 -1.21
C ASP A 133 -10.88 -11.21 -2.20
N ALA A 134 -11.41 -11.87 -3.23
CA ALA A 134 -12.35 -11.23 -4.16
C ALA A 134 -13.82 -11.49 -3.83
N ALA A 135 -14.16 -11.88 -2.60
CA ALA A 135 -15.55 -11.80 -2.11
C ALA A 135 -16.19 -10.42 -2.38
N PRO A 136 -15.48 -9.28 -2.19
CA PRO A 136 -16.03 -7.96 -2.55
C PRO A 136 -16.36 -7.80 -4.03
N ALA A 137 -15.63 -8.45 -4.94
CA ALA A 137 -15.89 -8.38 -6.39
C ALA A 137 -17.16 -9.14 -6.81
N LEU A 138 -17.54 -10.17 -6.04
CA LEU A 138 -18.81 -10.89 -6.22
C LEU A 138 -20.02 -10.02 -5.83
N GLU A 139 -19.87 -9.21 -4.78
CA GLU A 139 -20.91 -8.33 -4.27
C GLU A 139 -20.97 -7.00 -5.04
N ARG A 140 -19.82 -6.51 -5.54
CA ARG A 140 -19.66 -5.23 -6.24
C ARG A 140 -18.76 -5.43 -7.47
N PRO A 141 -19.32 -5.51 -8.69
CA PRO A 141 -18.55 -5.80 -9.91
C PRO A 141 -17.86 -4.56 -10.50
N ALA A 142 -17.54 -3.59 -9.65
CA ALA A 142 -16.79 -2.38 -10.01
C ALA A 142 -15.59 -2.17 -9.10
N VAL A 143 -15.25 -3.16 -8.25
CA VAL A 143 -14.13 -3.09 -7.31
C VAL A 143 -12.87 -3.38 -8.13
N ARG A 144 -12.08 -2.33 -8.28
CA ARG A 144 -10.91 -2.27 -9.14
C ARG A 144 -9.68 -2.14 -8.27
N TRP A 145 -8.67 -2.93 -8.59
CA TRP A 145 -7.38 -2.85 -7.92
C TRP A 145 -6.48 -2.00 -8.80
N PRO A 146 -6.30 -0.70 -8.48
CA PRO A 146 -5.40 0.15 -9.24
C PRO A 146 -3.96 -0.38 -9.14
N GLY A 147 -3.22 -0.30 -10.25
CA GLY A 147 -1.81 -0.71 -10.28
C GLY A 147 -1.55 -2.13 -10.79
N GLN A 148 -2.49 -2.74 -11.51
CA GLN A 148 -2.24 -3.95 -12.29
C GLN A 148 -2.58 -3.71 -13.77
N PRO A 149 -1.83 -4.28 -14.73
CA PRO A 149 -0.56 -4.97 -14.50
C PRO A 149 0.57 -4.01 -14.07
N PRO A 150 1.65 -4.54 -13.44
CA PRO A 150 2.87 -3.78 -13.27
C PRO A 150 3.43 -3.38 -14.64
N ARG A 151 4.06 -2.21 -14.71
CA ARG A 151 4.59 -1.66 -15.95
C ARG A 151 5.84 -0.84 -15.72
N THR A 152 6.62 -0.73 -16.78
CA THR A 152 7.76 0.17 -16.91
C THR A 152 7.28 1.62 -17.10
N VAL A 153 7.92 2.57 -16.42
CA VAL A 153 7.66 4.01 -16.54
C VAL A 153 8.98 4.75 -16.63
N GLU A 154 9.09 5.67 -17.59
CA GLU A 154 10.18 6.63 -17.64
C GLU A 154 9.82 7.86 -16.81
N ALA A 155 10.64 8.20 -15.82
CA ALA A 155 10.52 9.44 -15.08
C ALA A 155 11.66 10.39 -15.46
N PRO A 156 11.39 11.66 -15.83
CA PRO A 156 12.42 12.61 -16.26
C PRO A 156 13.32 13.11 -15.10
N GLY A 157 13.04 12.67 -13.87
CA GLY A 157 13.54 13.22 -12.61
C GLY A 157 12.64 14.34 -12.10
N PHE A 158 12.41 14.39 -10.78
CA PHE A 158 11.48 15.34 -10.16
C PHE A 158 11.85 15.57 -8.69
N TRP A 159 11.37 16.67 -8.11
CA TRP A 159 11.42 16.92 -6.69
C TRP A 159 10.12 16.45 -6.02
N ILE A 160 10.21 15.87 -4.83
CA ILE A 160 9.05 15.51 -4.01
C ILE A 160 9.34 15.74 -2.53
N ASP A 161 8.32 16.11 -1.75
CA ASP A 161 8.51 16.38 -0.33
C ASP A 161 9.02 15.14 0.42
N LEU A 162 9.99 15.38 1.30
CA LEU A 162 10.65 14.38 2.14
C LEU A 162 9.68 13.73 3.13
N HIS A 163 8.63 14.45 3.50
CA HIS A 163 7.55 13.99 4.37
C HIS A 163 6.24 14.68 3.97
N GLU A 164 5.12 14.26 4.54
CA GLU A 164 3.80 14.85 4.31
C GLU A 164 3.76 16.34 4.69
N VAL A 165 2.90 17.13 4.03
CA VAL A 165 2.70 18.54 4.40
C VAL A 165 2.20 18.61 5.84
N THR A 166 2.82 19.42 6.68
CA THR A 166 2.40 19.56 8.09
C THR A 166 1.20 20.49 8.25
N ARG A 167 0.42 20.31 9.33
CA ARG A 167 -0.64 21.26 9.70
C ARG A 167 -0.10 22.68 9.91
N GLY A 168 1.11 22.84 10.43
CA GLY A 168 1.76 24.14 10.60
C GLY A 168 2.06 24.83 9.26
N ALA A 169 2.54 24.08 8.27
CA ALA A 169 2.77 24.59 6.93
C ALA A 169 1.44 24.99 6.26
N TYR A 170 0.43 24.12 6.31
CA TYR A 170 -0.90 24.41 5.77
C TYR A 170 -1.56 25.63 6.43
N ALA A 171 -1.46 25.76 7.76
CA ALA A 171 -1.95 26.92 8.49
C ALA A 171 -1.35 28.24 7.97
N SER A 172 -0.06 28.25 7.59
CA SER A 172 0.58 29.43 7.01
C SER A 172 -0.03 29.84 5.66
N CYS A 173 -0.46 28.86 4.85
CA CYS A 173 -1.19 29.12 3.60
C CYS A 173 -2.62 29.66 3.85
N VAL A 174 -3.27 29.20 4.91
CA VAL A 174 -4.59 29.71 5.32
C VAL A 174 -4.47 31.14 5.85
N GLU A 175 -3.47 31.42 6.68
CA GLU A 175 -3.19 32.74 7.24
C GLU A 175 -2.84 33.77 6.16
N SER A 176 -2.18 33.36 5.07
CA SER A 176 -1.90 34.23 3.92
C SER A 176 -3.13 34.49 3.04
N GLY A 177 -4.22 33.75 3.23
CA GLY A 177 -5.43 33.80 2.41
C GLY A 177 -5.33 33.02 1.09
N ALA A 178 -4.23 32.30 0.84
CA ALA A 178 -4.04 31.49 -0.36
C ALA A 178 -4.76 30.13 -0.28
N CYS A 179 -4.97 29.58 0.93
CA CYS A 179 -5.71 28.34 1.17
C CYS A 179 -6.97 28.59 1.99
N THR A 180 -7.95 27.69 1.87
CA THR A 180 -9.13 27.65 2.75
C THR A 180 -8.89 26.72 3.95
N PRO A 181 -9.49 26.96 5.12
CA PRO A 181 -9.35 26.06 6.26
C PRO A 181 -9.78 24.63 5.94
N ALA A 182 -8.95 23.65 6.29
CA ALA A 182 -9.27 22.23 6.23
C ALA A 182 -10.43 21.91 7.18
N ARG A 183 -11.32 21.00 6.78
CA ARG A 183 -12.48 20.59 7.59
C ARG A 183 -12.67 19.11 7.48
N CYS A 184 -12.74 18.44 8.62
CA CYS A 184 -13.00 17.02 8.63
C CYS A 184 -14.42 16.74 8.13
N PRO A 185 -14.61 15.55 7.52
CA PRO A 185 -15.90 15.11 7.02
C PRO A 185 -16.94 15.16 8.13
N LYS A 186 -18.21 15.42 7.77
CA LYS A 186 -19.28 15.53 8.76
C LYS A 186 -19.41 14.23 9.55
N GLY A 187 -19.26 14.32 10.88
CA GLY A 187 -19.37 13.17 11.79
C GLY A 187 -18.06 12.41 12.00
N ALA A 188 -17.00 12.75 11.27
CA ALA A 188 -15.66 12.22 11.51
C ALA A 188 -14.94 13.08 12.56
N PRO A 189 -14.33 12.48 13.60
CA PRO A 189 -13.49 13.23 14.52
C PRO A 189 -12.22 13.72 13.81
N ASP A 190 -11.69 14.88 14.22
CA ASP A 190 -10.36 15.30 13.78
C ASP A 190 -9.33 14.32 14.36
N PRO A 191 -8.48 13.67 13.53
CA PRO A 191 -7.49 12.71 14.00
C PRO A 191 -6.44 13.32 14.94
N THR A 192 -6.41 14.66 15.02
CA THR A 192 -5.49 15.41 15.87
C THR A 192 -6.13 15.92 17.16
N ALA A 193 -7.41 15.61 17.42
CA ALA A 193 -8.17 16.16 18.54
C ALA A 193 -7.56 15.84 19.92
N ASP A 194 -6.89 14.70 20.05
CA ASP A 194 -6.28 14.25 21.30
C ASP A 194 -4.84 14.77 21.51
N TYR A 195 -4.29 15.55 20.57
CA TYR A 195 -2.92 16.07 20.64
C TYR A 195 -2.87 17.49 21.19
N SER A 196 -1.76 17.83 21.86
CA SER A 196 -1.47 19.23 22.17
C SER A 196 -1.32 20.07 20.89
N MET A 197 -1.64 21.36 20.95
CA MET A 197 -1.50 22.26 19.79
C MET A 197 -0.07 22.29 19.23
N GLU A 198 0.94 22.15 20.09
CA GLU A 198 2.34 22.10 19.66
C GLU A 198 2.62 20.86 18.81
N VAL A 199 2.17 19.69 19.25
CA VAL A 199 2.35 18.42 18.53
C VAL A 199 1.50 18.41 17.27
N ALA A 200 0.24 18.85 17.36
CA ALA A 200 -0.70 18.89 16.24
C ALA A 200 -0.14 19.68 15.05
N ARG A 201 0.59 20.79 15.28
CA ARG A 201 1.24 21.56 14.20
C ARG A 201 2.28 20.76 13.40
N ARG A 202 2.86 19.70 13.97
CA ARG A 202 3.88 18.85 13.35
C ARG A 202 3.29 17.58 12.72
N LEU A 203 2.01 17.28 12.95
CA LEU A 203 1.32 16.15 12.30
C LEU A 203 1.05 16.44 10.82
N PRO A 204 0.87 15.41 9.98
CA PRO A 204 0.38 15.58 8.61
C PRO A 204 -0.91 16.39 8.58
N GLN A 205 -1.04 17.28 7.60
CA GLN A 205 -2.29 17.92 7.28
C GLN A 205 -3.23 16.89 6.66
N THR A 206 -4.31 16.60 7.37
CA THR A 206 -5.38 15.72 6.89
C THR A 206 -6.69 16.49 6.81
N CYS A 207 -7.83 15.83 6.54
CA CYS A 207 -9.12 16.50 6.41
C CYS A 207 -9.14 17.60 5.34
N VAL A 208 -8.44 17.37 4.23
CA VAL A 208 -8.36 18.29 3.08
C VAL A 208 -8.98 17.65 1.84
N THR A 209 -9.65 18.48 1.05
CA THR A 209 -10.08 18.07 -0.29
C THR A 209 -8.88 17.99 -1.24
N HIS A 210 -9.03 17.28 -2.35
CA HIS A 210 -8.03 17.26 -3.43
C HIS A 210 -7.69 18.68 -3.92
N GLU A 211 -8.72 19.53 -4.08
CA GLU A 211 -8.54 20.93 -4.50
C GLU A 211 -7.76 21.76 -3.47
N GLN A 212 -8.01 21.55 -2.17
CA GLN A 212 -7.25 22.21 -1.10
C GLN A 212 -5.77 21.78 -1.09
N ALA A 213 -5.53 20.48 -1.28
CA ALA A 213 -4.18 19.92 -1.39
C ALA A 213 -3.44 20.50 -2.61
N ALA A 214 -4.10 20.54 -3.78
CA ALA A 214 -3.55 21.13 -4.99
C ALA A 214 -3.29 22.65 -4.84
N ALA A 215 -4.21 23.39 -4.21
CA ALA A 215 -4.04 24.82 -3.96
C ALA A 215 -2.85 25.09 -3.04
N PHE A 216 -2.65 24.28 -1.99
CA PHE A 216 -1.47 24.38 -1.15
C PHE A 216 -0.18 24.10 -1.93
N CYS A 217 -0.14 23.04 -2.74
CA CYS A 217 1.06 22.74 -3.51
C CYS A 217 1.38 23.86 -4.50
N ALA A 218 0.38 24.46 -5.14
CA ALA A 218 0.57 25.64 -5.98
C ALA A 218 1.11 26.84 -5.18
N TYR A 219 0.57 27.10 -3.99
CA TYR A 219 1.08 28.12 -3.06
C TYR A 219 2.54 27.86 -2.65
N ALA A 220 2.91 26.60 -2.44
CA ALA A 220 4.28 26.19 -2.12
C ALA A 220 5.22 26.15 -3.34
N GLY A 221 4.76 26.54 -4.53
CA GLY A 221 5.55 26.59 -5.77
C GLY A 221 5.71 25.24 -6.48
N GLY A 222 4.82 24.28 -6.21
CA GLY A 222 4.80 22.95 -6.82
C GLY A 222 3.41 22.50 -7.26
N ARG A 223 3.21 21.19 -7.27
CA ARG A 223 1.97 20.49 -7.65
C ARG A 223 1.79 19.24 -6.79
N LEU A 224 0.63 18.59 -6.86
CA LEU A 224 0.51 17.23 -6.35
C LEU A 224 1.42 16.29 -7.18
N PRO A 225 2.03 15.26 -6.56
CA PRO A 225 2.70 14.20 -7.32
C PRO A 225 1.66 13.42 -8.13
N THR A 226 2.05 12.93 -9.29
CA THR A 226 1.30 11.87 -9.97
C THR A 226 1.35 10.58 -9.16
N ALA A 227 0.40 9.68 -9.41
CA ALA A 227 0.36 8.36 -8.78
C ALA A 227 1.62 7.53 -9.06
N ASP A 228 2.23 7.73 -10.24
CA ASP A 228 3.50 7.09 -10.60
C ASP A 228 4.67 7.71 -9.83
N GLU A 229 4.77 9.04 -9.78
CA GLU A 229 5.82 9.73 -9.01
C GLU A 229 5.78 9.36 -7.53
N TYR A 230 4.59 9.29 -6.94
CA TYR A 230 4.42 8.83 -5.55
C TYR A 230 4.94 7.40 -5.37
N GLU A 231 4.58 6.49 -6.28
CA GLU A 231 4.98 5.09 -6.15
C GLU A 231 6.48 4.88 -6.40
N ILE A 232 7.05 5.62 -7.35
CA ILE A 232 8.50 5.68 -7.58
C ILE A 232 9.20 6.17 -6.32
N ALA A 233 8.75 7.28 -5.74
CA ALA A 233 9.26 7.83 -4.49
C ALA A 233 9.21 6.81 -3.34
N ALA A 234 8.13 6.03 -3.25
CA ALA A 234 7.95 5.03 -2.20
C ALA A 234 8.89 3.83 -2.38
N ARG A 235 8.97 3.28 -3.60
CA ARG A 235 9.54 1.94 -3.85
C ARG A 235 10.97 1.99 -4.40
N GLY A 236 11.31 2.99 -5.20
CA GLY A 236 12.57 3.02 -5.95
C GLY A 236 12.63 1.97 -7.07
N VAL A 237 13.83 1.43 -7.30
CA VAL A 237 14.15 0.63 -8.50
C VAL A 237 13.88 -0.87 -8.38
N ASP A 238 13.72 -1.37 -7.16
CA ASP A 238 13.73 -2.81 -6.85
C ASP A 238 12.33 -3.42 -6.72
N ALA A 239 11.29 -2.65 -7.05
CA ALA A 239 9.89 -3.04 -6.92
C ALA A 239 9.55 -3.64 -5.54
N ARG A 240 10.19 -3.17 -4.46
CA ARG A 240 9.89 -3.60 -3.08
C ARG A 240 8.41 -3.45 -2.72
N PRO A 241 7.88 -4.34 -1.87
CA PRO A 241 6.47 -4.29 -1.46
C PRO A 241 6.14 -3.24 -0.40
N TYR A 242 7.13 -2.81 0.40
CA TYR A 242 6.97 -1.74 1.39
C TYR A 242 8.05 -0.69 1.16
N PRO A 243 7.84 0.60 1.49
CA PRO A 243 8.86 1.63 1.28
C PRO A 243 10.21 1.27 1.91
N TRP A 244 10.17 0.70 3.12
CA TRP A 244 11.34 0.26 3.88
C TRP A 244 11.98 -1.04 3.39
N GLY A 245 11.33 -1.83 2.53
CA GLY A 245 11.92 -3.02 1.92
C GLY A 245 10.96 -4.19 1.74
N THR A 246 11.49 -5.41 1.86
CA THR A 246 10.75 -6.65 1.53
C THR A 246 10.07 -7.31 2.72
N LYS A 247 10.49 -6.97 3.95
CA LYS A 247 9.95 -7.56 5.18
C LYS A 247 8.80 -6.70 5.71
N PHE A 248 7.69 -7.35 6.02
CA PHE A 248 6.60 -6.74 6.76
C PHE A 248 7.09 -6.27 8.14
N MET A 249 6.52 -5.18 8.64
CA MET A 249 6.86 -4.62 9.94
C MET A 249 5.60 -4.55 10.80
N ASP A 250 5.56 -5.38 11.85
CA ASP A 250 4.50 -5.43 12.86
C ASP A 250 4.62 -4.29 13.89
N GLU A 251 5.41 -3.24 13.69
CA GLU A 251 5.56 -2.15 14.69
C GLU A 251 5.36 -0.74 14.10
N VAL A 252 4.49 -0.60 13.09
CA VAL A 252 4.05 0.70 12.58
C VAL A 252 3.01 1.38 13.50
N PRO A 253 3.07 2.71 13.65
CA PRO A 253 2.06 3.47 14.40
C PRO A 253 0.65 3.30 13.81
N ARG A 254 -0.36 3.23 14.68
CA ARG A 254 -1.78 3.14 14.30
C ARG A 254 -2.52 4.48 14.36
N ARG A 255 -1.79 5.57 14.53
CA ARG A 255 -2.28 6.95 14.62
C ARG A 255 -1.28 7.87 13.93
N LEU A 256 -1.71 9.09 13.63
CA LEU A 256 -0.80 10.11 13.13
C LEU A 256 0.34 10.34 14.13
N VAL A 257 1.56 10.35 13.63
CA VAL A 257 2.73 10.80 14.37
C VAL A 257 3.29 12.06 13.70
N PRO A 258 4.07 12.90 14.40
CA PRO A 258 4.73 14.03 13.76
C PRO A 258 5.48 13.57 12.51
N VAL A 259 5.42 14.38 11.45
CA VAL A 259 6.03 14.01 10.16
C VAL A 259 7.49 13.62 10.37
N GLY A 260 7.91 12.53 9.72
CA GLY A 260 9.26 12.00 9.88
C GLY A 260 9.60 11.37 11.23
N ALA A 261 8.75 11.40 12.27
CA ALA A 261 9.05 10.82 13.58
C ALA A 261 9.32 9.30 13.49
N PHE A 262 8.52 8.57 12.73
CA PHE A 262 8.70 7.13 12.55
C PHE A 262 9.76 6.81 11.47
N ARG A 263 11.03 6.90 11.86
CA ARG A 263 12.19 6.65 10.97
C ARG A 263 12.23 5.29 10.27
N PRO A 264 11.68 4.17 10.82
CA PRO A 264 11.66 2.91 10.09
C PRO A 264 10.88 2.98 8.78
N ASP A 265 9.91 3.89 8.63
CA ASP A 265 9.23 4.15 7.36
C ASP A 265 10.05 5.09 6.45
N THR A 266 11.18 4.59 5.99
CA THR A 266 12.08 5.26 5.04
C THR A 266 12.09 4.51 3.71
N SER A 267 11.74 5.20 2.62
CA SER A 267 11.74 4.68 1.25
C SER A 267 13.13 4.34 0.71
N TYR A 268 13.21 3.86 -0.55
CA TYR A 268 14.50 3.69 -1.26
C TYR A 268 15.30 4.98 -1.30
N PHE A 269 14.62 6.12 -1.46
CA PHE A 269 15.25 7.42 -1.68
C PHE A 269 15.40 8.26 -0.41
N GLY A 270 15.14 7.69 0.77
CA GLY A 270 15.23 8.42 2.04
C GLY A 270 13.97 9.21 2.43
N ILE A 271 12.91 9.14 1.62
CA ILE A 271 11.62 9.78 1.89
C ILE A 271 10.90 9.07 3.04
N LEU A 272 10.34 9.86 3.95
CA LEU A 272 9.68 9.43 5.17
C LEU A 272 8.15 9.42 4.99
N GLY A 273 7.48 8.57 5.78
CA GLY A 273 6.02 8.57 5.88
C GLY A 273 5.31 8.03 4.63
N MET A 274 6.01 7.35 3.71
CA MET A 274 5.40 6.83 2.47
C MET A 274 4.47 5.64 2.74
N GLY A 275 4.68 4.93 3.85
CA GLY A 275 4.02 3.67 4.18
C GLY A 275 3.31 3.64 5.54
N THR A 276 3.22 4.78 6.22
CA THR A 276 2.57 4.96 7.52
C THR A 276 1.77 6.27 7.53
N ASN A 277 1.30 6.70 8.70
CA ASN A 277 0.43 7.87 8.88
C ASN A 277 -0.94 7.78 8.18
N GLY A 278 -1.06 8.34 6.98
CA GLY A 278 -2.34 8.57 6.30
C GLY A 278 -2.29 8.29 4.81
N TRP A 279 -3.45 8.37 4.16
CA TRP A 279 -3.53 8.32 2.71
C TRP A 279 -3.12 9.66 2.12
N GLU A 280 -2.66 9.67 0.88
CA GLU A 280 -2.19 10.89 0.23
C GLU A 280 -2.81 11.10 -1.14
N TRP A 281 -3.34 12.31 -1.35
CA TRP A 281 -3.83 12.74 -2.65
C TRP A 281 -2.71 12.73 -3.70
N THR A 282 -3.03 12.25 -4.90
CA THR A 282 -2.19 12.38 -6.08
C THR A 282 -2.91 13.22 -7.15
N ALA A 283 -2.19 13.69 -8.15
CA ALA A 283 -2.74 14.49 -9.24
C ALA A 283 -3.69 13.68 -10.17
N ASP A 284 -3.53 12.36 -10.22
CA ASP A 284 -4.19 11.50 -11.20
C ASP A 284 -5.71 11.44 -10.96
N ARG A 285 -6.46 11.65 -12.04
CA ARG A 285 -7.86 11.27 -12.08
C ARG A 285 -7.98 9.75 -12.18
N TYR A 286 -8.96 9.20 -11.46
CA TYR A 286 -9.34 7.81 -11.56
C TYR A 286 -10.45 7.63 -12.59
N ASP A 287 -10.04 7.59 -13.85
CA ASP A 287 -10.91 7.56 -15.03
C ASP A 287 -10.70 6.34 -15.94
N ASP A 288 -9.93 5.34 -15.49
CA ASP A 288 -9.57 4.20 -16.34
C ASP A 288 -10.59 3.05 -16.17
N PRO A 289 -11.52 2.85 -17.13
CA PRO A 289 -12.50 1.78 -17.04
C PRO A 289 -11.88 0.40 -17.23
N ASP A 290 -10.62 0.25 -17.63
CA ASP A 290 -10.00 -1.07 -17.88
C ASP A 290 -8.79 -1.35 -16.97
N ALA A 291 -8.63 -0.58 -15.89
CA ALA A 291 -7.46 -0.69 -15.01
C ALA A 291 -6.14 -0.63 -15.81
N ARG A 292 -6.07 0.23 -16.83
CA ARG A 292 -4.93 0.40 -17.75
C ARG A 292 -4.65 -0.79 -18.67
N LEU A 293 -5.56 -1.76 -18.79
CA LEU A 293 -5.42 -2.87 -19.75
C LEU A 293 -5.56 -2.43 -21.21
N ARG A 294 -6.12 -1.26 -21.49
CA ARG A 294 -6.31 -0.72 -22.85
C ARG A 294 -5.03 -0.72 -23.71
N PHE A 295 -3.85 -0.64 -23.12
CA PHE A 295 -2.58 -0.73 -23.85
C PHE A 295 -2.29 -2.13 -24.45
N TYR A 296 -2.94 -3.17 -23.91
CA TYR A 296 -2.77 -4.57 -24.31
C TYR A 296 -3.98 -5.12 -25.09
N LEU A 297 -4.99 -4.29 -25.33
CA LEU A 297 -6.30 -4.71 -25.82
C LEU A 297 -6.61 -4.03 -27.16
N SER A 298 -7.10 -4.79 -28.14
CA SER A 298 -7.49 -4.25 -29.45
C SER A 298 -9.01 -3.98 -29.53
N GLY A 299 -9.43 -2.72 -29.67
CA GLY A 299 -10.84 -2.36 -29.79
C GLY A 299 -11.57 -2.25 -28.44
N ASP A 300 -12.90 -2.07 -28.48
CA ASP A 300 -13.72 -1.86 -27.28
C ASP A 300 -14.29 -3.18 -26.73
N PHE A 301 -13.97 -3.51 -25.48
CA PHE A 301 -14.44 -4.74 -24.81
C PHE A 301 -15.59 -4.49 -23.85
N ARG A 302 -15.56 -3.37 -23.14
CA ARG A 302 -16.58 -3.06 -22.15
C ARG A 302 -17.82 -2.51 -22.83
N ARG A 303 -18.94 -3.18 -22.59
CA ARG A 303 -20.25 -2.71 -23.07
C ARG A 303 -20.68 -1.46 -22.30
N ALA A 304 -21.18 -0.46 -23.02
CA ALA A 304 -21.70 0.79 -22.43
C ALA A 304 -22.89 0.58 -21.48
N ASP A 305 -23.68 -0.46 -21.71
CA ASP A 305 -24.81 -0.87 -20.86
C ASP A 305 -24.50 -2.11 -20.02
N GLY A 306 -23.24 -2.55 -20.00
CA GLY A 306 -22.78 -3.76 -19.32
C GLY A 306 -22.87 -3.65 -17.81
N PRO A 307 -22.80 -4.78 -17.09
CA PRO A 307 -22.91 -4.82 -15.64
C PRO A 307 -21.89 -3.93 -14.90
N VAL A 308 -20.62 -3.82 -15.35
CA VAL A 308 -19.68 -2.85 -14.75
C VAL A 308 -20.14 -1.42 -14.98
N ALA A 309 -20.58 -1.09 -16.19
CA ALA A 309 -21.05 0.25 -16.52
C ALA A 309 -22.30 0.63 -15.69
N ARG A 310 -23.23 -0.31 -15.49
CA ARG A 310 -24.40 -0.13 -14.63
C ARG A 310 -24.02 0.03 -13.16
N ALA A 311 -23.14 -0.83 -12.63
CA ALA A 311 -22.65 -0.73 -11.26
C ALA A 311 -21.90 0.59 -11.02
N ARG A 312 -21.09 1.02 -11.98
CA ARG A 312 -20.41 2.32 -11.98
C ARG A 312 -21.42 3.47 -11.97
N ALA A 313 -22.42 3.45 -12.83
CA ALA A 313 -23.45 4.49 -12.92
C ALA A 313 -24.30 4.57 -11.64
N GLU A 314 -24.69 3.42 -11.08
CA GLU A 314 -25.40 3.32 -9.81
C GLU A 314 -24.57 3.89 -8.66
N PHE A 315 -23.29 3.52 -8.60
CA PHE A 315 -22.35 4.11 -7.64
C PHE A 315 -22.27 5.63 -7.80
N GLU A 316 -22.07 6.13 -9.02
CA GLU A 316 -21.94 7.57 -9.26
C GLU A 316 -23.19 8.32 -8.85
N LEU A 317 -24.37 7.72 -9.05
CA LEU A 317 -25.62 8.26 -8.59
C LEU A 317 -25.69 8.29 -7.05
N ARG A 318 -25.29 7.21 -6.36
CA ARG A 318 -25.27 7.17 -4.89
C ARG A 318 -24.29 8.17 -4.29
N VAL A 319 -23.11 8.31 -4.88
CA VAL A 319 -22.11 9.31 -4.48
C VAL A 319 -22.58 10.74 -4.79
N ALA A 320 -23.29 10.96 -5.90
CA ALA A 320 -23.80 12.29 -6.20
C ALA A 320 -25.06 12.64 -5.39
N CYS A 321 -25.89 11.65 -5.02
CA CYS A 321 -27.27 11.89 -4.56
C CYS A 321 -27.64 11.27 -3.20
N GLY A 322 -26.76 10.50 -2.59
CA GLY A 322 -26.98 9.81 -1.31
C GLY A 322 -27.31 8.34 -1.52
N ASP A 323 -27.32 7.58 -0.43
CA ASP A 323 -27.72 6.18 -0.45
C ASP A 323 -28.90 5.98 0.54
N PRO A 324 -30.16 5.83 0.05
CA PRO A 324 -30.55 5.79 -1.35
C PRO A 324 -30.51 7.19 -2.03
N PRO A 325 -30.39 7.26 -3.38
CA PRO A 325 -30.35 8.53 -4.10
C PRO A 325 -31.58 9.40 -3.88
N SER A 326 -31.35 10.68 -3.57
CA SER A 326 -32.43 11.67 -3.41
C SER A 326 -33.26 11.80 -4.70
N PRO A 327 -34.61 11.87 -4.63
CA PRO A 327 -35.47 11.95 -5.81
C PRO A 327 -35.12 13.13 -6.72
N GLY A 328 -35.00 12.90 -8.03
CA GLY A 328 -34.72 13.93 -9.03
C GLY A 328 -33.26 14.40 -9.11
N CYS A 329 -32.39 13.93 -8.22
CA CYS A 329 -30.96 14.22 -8.27
C CYS A 329 -30.27 13.50 -9.44
N ARG A 330 -29.22 14.12 -9.98
CA ARG A 330 -28.40 13.56 -11.08
C ARG A 330 -26.91 13.68 -10.73
N ALA A 331 -26.14 12.67 -11.12
CA ALA A 331 -24.68 12.79 -11.10
C ALA A 331 -24.20 13.79 -12.16
N THR A 332 -23.45 14.80 -11.72
CA THR A 332 -22.74 15.76 -12.57
C THR A 332 -21.29 15.34 -12.76
N GLU A 333 -20.61 15.91 -13.75
CA GLU A 333 -19.18 15.65 -13.98
C GLU A 333 -18.31 16.05 -12.79
N ALA A 334 -18.63 17.15 -12.11
CA ALA A 334 -17.95 17.58 -10.89
C ALA A 334 -18.11 16.57 -9.75
N THR A 335 -19.31 16.01 -9.55
CA THR A 335 -19.56 14.94 -8.56
C THR A 335 -19.01 13.57 -8.98
N ARG A 336 -18.50 13.43 -10.22
CA ARG A 336 -17.87 12.21 -10.75
C ARG A 336 -16.34 12.24 -10.66
N ALA A 337 -15.73 13.38 -10.36
CA ALA A 337 -14.28 13.49 -10.29
C ALA A 337 -13.77 12.58 -9.16
N ARG A 338 -13.03 11.55 -9.54
CA ARG A 338 -12.33 10.65 -8.63
C ARG A 338 -10.85 10.87 -8.84
N PHE A 339 -10.10 10.83 -7.77
CA PHE A 339 -8.65 10.97 -7.79
C PHE A 339 -8.03 9.74 -7.18
N VAL A 340 -6.82 9.42 -7.63
CA VAL A 340 -6.04 8.33 -7.05
C VAL A 340 -5.48 8.81 -5.71
N ILE A 341 -5.70 8.02 -4.68
CA ILE A 341 -5.00 8.13 -3.40
C ILE A 341 -3.94 7.03 -3.33
N LYS A 342 -2.80 7.33 -2.70
CA LYS A 342 -1.75 6.36 -2.42
C LYS A 342 -1.43 6.37 -0.93
N GLY A 343 -0.93 5.26 -0.42
CA GLY A 343 -0.58 5.09 0.99
C GLY A 343 -0.60 3.62 1.36
N THR A 344 -0.12 3.30 2.56
CA THR A 344 -0.32 1.98 3.15
C THR A 344 -0.71 2.13 4.61
N LEU A 345 -1.89 1.64 5.00
CA LEU A 345 -2.17 1.31 6.38
C LEU A 345 -1.57 -0.08 6.66
N VAL A 346 -0.26 -0.16 6.87
CA VAL A 346 0.39 -1.41 7.31
C VAL A 346 -0.19 -1.90 8.66
N GLY A 347 -1.00 -1.07 9.33
CA GLY A 347 -1.91 -1.39 10.42
C GLY A 347 -3.03 -2.42 10.15
N GLU A 348 -3.42 -2.72 8.91
CA GLU A 348 -4.49 -3.72 8.62
C GLU A 348 -3.96 -5.16 8.47
N HIS A 349 -2.66 -5.35 8.28
CA HIS A 349 -2.04 -6.68 8.27
C HIS A 349 -1.75 -7.26 9.68
N TYR A 350 -2.21 -6.59 10.74
CA TYR A 350 -1.87 -6.83 12.15
C TYR A 350 -2.56 -7.95 12.92
N ALA A 351 -3.10 -8.95 12.21
CA ALA A 351 -3.45 -10.18 12.89
C ALA A 351 -3.08 -11.35 11.98
N ALA A 352 -1.85 -11.79 12.13
CA ALA A 352 -1.61 -13.22 12.16
C ALA A 352 -2.77 -13.91 12.92
N ARG A 353 -3.54 -14.72 12.21
CA ARG A 353 -4.31 -15.86 12.72
C ARG A 353 -5.12 -15.59 14.00
N GLY A 354 -6.36 -15.14 13.84
CA GLY A 354 -7.44 -15.55 14.76
C GLY A 354 -7.83 -14.59 15.88
N ARG A 355 -7.59 -13.28 15.75
CA ARG A 355 -8.31 -12.28 16.55
C ARG A 355 -8.95 -11.25 15.65
N ALA A 356 -10.28 -11.14 15.69
CA ALA A 356 -10.99 -10.00 15.17
C ALA A 356 -10.47 -8.77 15.95
N GLY A 357 -9.81 -7.85 15.24
CA GLY A 357 -9.56 -6.51 15.77
C GLY A 357 -10.88 -5.79 16.03
N PRO A 358 -10.87 -4.52 16.47
CA PRO A 358 -11.98 -3.65 16.11
C PRO A 358 -12.23 -3.84 14.60
N GLU A 359 -13.48 -3.90 14.15
CA GLU A 359 -13.81 -3.89 12.73
C GLU A 359 -13.16 -2.64 12.12
N ALA A 360 -11.91 -2.76 11.66
CA ALA A 360 -11.52 -2.13 10.43
C ALA A 360 -12.56 -2.66 9.44
N PRO A 361 -13.33 -1.78 8.77
CA PRO A 361 -14.32 -2.24 7.81
C PRO A 361 -13.60 -3.26 6.92
N THR A 362 -14.03 -4.52 6.96
CA THR A 362 -13.39 -5.65 6.29
C THR A 362 -13.68 -5.59 4.80
N GLU A 363 -13.31 -4.47 4.24
CA GLU A 363 -13.66 -3.98 2.95
C GLU A 363 -12.34 -3.45 2.44
N GLU A 364 -11.84 -4.07 1.38
CA GLU A 364 -10.77 -3.50 0.56
C GLU A 364 -10.95 -1.98 0.37
N LEU A 365 -9.91 -1.31 -0.11
CA LEU A 365 -9.93 0.09 -0.51
C LEU A 365 -11.05 0.48 -1.52
N GLU A 366 -11.94 -0.43 -1.89
CA GLU A 366 -13.14 -0.19 -2.69
C GLU A 366 -14.35 -0.99 -2.19
N GLY A 367 -14.45 -1.02 -0.88
CA GLY A 367 -15.64 -1.33 -0.16
C GLY A 367 -16.86 -0.47 -0.52
N TRP A 368 -16.97 0.74 0.00
CA TRP A 368 -18.28 1.33 0.36
C TRP A 368 -18.35 2.81 -0.04
N PRO A 369 -19.55 3.44 -0.06
CA PRO A 369 -19.78 4.61 -0.88
C PRO A 369 -18.77 5.68 -0.51
N PHE A 370 -17.85 5.97 -1.44
CA PHE A 370 -16.86 7.05 -1.35
C PHE A 370 -17.62 8.37 -1.50
N ARG A 371 -18.41 8.62 -0.47
CA ARG A 371 -19.15 9.82 -0.18
C ARG A 371 -18.77 10.26 1.23
N ALA A 372 -17.48 10.18 1.53
CA ALA A 372 -16.85 10.90 2.61
C ALA A 372 -15.37 10.95 2.26
N GLU A 373 -14.84 12.16 2.12
CA GLU A 373 -13.46 12.46 2.50
C GLU A 373 -13.11 11.57 3.72
N ASP A 374 -11.99 10.85 3.72
CA ASP A 374 -11.52 10.18 4.94
C ASP A 374 -10.73 11.22 5.76
N PRO A 375 -10.94 11.32 7.08
CA PRO A 375 -10.28 12.33 7.89
C PRO A 375 -8.75 12.17 7.94
N MET A 376 -8.20 11.04 7.49
CA MET A 376 -6.78 10.71 7.41
C MET A 376 -6.16 10.93 6.01
N ILE A 377 -6.91 11.47 5.04
CA ILE A 377 -6.32 11.82 3.74
C ILE A 377 -5.59 13.15 3.86
N GLY A 378 -4.28 13.10 3.69
CA GLY A 378 -3.38 14.22 3.53
C GLY A 378 -2.77 14.27 2.14
N PHE A 379 -1.57 14.81 2.04
CA PHE A 379 -0.86 14.98 0.78
C PHE A 379 0.60 15.39 1.00
N ARG A 380 1.36 15.27 -0.08
CA ARG A 380 2.69 15.88 -0.25
C ARG A 380 2.76 16.58 -1.60
N CYS A 381 3.73 17.45 -1.76
CA CYS A 381 3.95 18.20 -3.01
C CYS A 381 5.15 17.66 -3.79
N ALA A 382 5.11 17.89 -5.09
CA ALA A 382 6.17 17.61 -6.04
C ALA A 382 6.42 18.82 -6.94
N ALA A 383 7.56 18.86 -7.60
CA ALA A 383 7.90 19.90 -8.55
C ALA A 383 8.84 19.37 -9.63
N ASP A 384 8.73 19.92 -10.83
CA ASP A 384 9.66 19.61 -11.91
C ASP A 384 11.02 20.30 -11.65
N PRO A 385 12.16 19.68 -12.02
CA PRO A 385 13.46 20.32 -11.94
C PRO A 385 13.51 21.54 -12.87
N GLN A 386 14.31 22.55 -12.50
CA GLN A 386 14.53 23.68 -13.41
C GLN A 386 15.39 23.26 -14.61
N PRO A 387 15.28 23.91 -15.78
CA PRO A 387 16.01 23.48 -16.99
C PRO A 387 17.53 23.42 -16.86
N ASP A 388 18.11 24.25 -15.99
CA ASP A 388 19.54 24.34 -15.68
C ASP A 388 19.97 23.44 -14.51
N GLU A 389 19.01 22.80 -13.85
CA GLU A 389 19.27 21.95 -12.71
C GLU A 389 19.85 20.60 -13.14
N VAL A 390 20.96 20.20 -12.53
CA VAL A 390 21.50 18.86 -12.71
C VAL A 390 20.54 17.85 -12.07
N VAL A 391 20.00 16.97 -12.91
CA VAL A 391 19.18 15.83 -12.52
C VAL A 391 20.07 14.59 -12.52
N LEU A 392 20.10 13.88 -11.40
CA LEU A 392 20.82 12.62 -11.29
C LEU A 392 20.12 11.53 -12.12
N GLU A 393 20.88 10.56 -12.61
CA GLU A 393 20.38 9.34 -13.22
C GLU A 393 20.23 8.25 -12.14
N VAL A 394 19.27 7.36 -12.33
CA VAL A 394 19.00 6.25 -11.44
C VAL A 394 20.25 5.35 -11.30
N PRO A 395 20.64 4.94 -10.07
CA PRO A 395 21.90 4.22 -9.87
C PRO A 395 21.91 2.81 -10.46
N GLU A 396 20.73 2.20 -10.59
CA GLU A 396 20.52 0.87 -11.12
C GLU A 396 19.32 0.88 -12.07
N ALA A 397 19.38 0.04 -13.11
CA ALA A 397 18.22 -0.15 -13.99
C ALA A 397 17.05 -0.73 -13.19
N ALA A 398 15.83 -0.34 -13.54
CA ALA A 398 14.63 -0.93 -12.95
C ALA A 398 14.68 -2.46 -13.07
N VAL A 399 14.24 -3.16 -12.02
CA VAL A 399 14.00 -4.61 -12.14
C VAL A 399 12.99 -4.86 -13.26
N SER A 400 13.27 -5.82 -14.14
CA SER A 400 12.27 -6.23 -15.12
C SER A 400 11.20 -7.07 -14.42
N VAL A 401 9.95 -6.61 -14.45
CA VAL A 401 8.80 -7.42 -14.03
C VAL A 401 8.14 -7.95 -15.28
N PRO A 402 8.36 -9.22 -15.65
CA PRO A 402 7.90 -9.75 -16.92
C PRO A 402 6.37 -9.79 -16.94
N ILE A 403 5.79 -9.08 -17.90
CA ILE A 403 4.34 -9.05 -18.13
C ILE A 403 3.83 -10.41 -18.66
N LEU A 404 4.71 -11.23 -19.21
CA LEU A 404 4.45 -12.61 -19.63
C LEU A 404 5.30 -13.56 -18.79
N ARG A 405 4.67 -14.55 -18.17
CA ARG A 405 5.36 -15.59 -17.40
C ARG A 405 5.12 -16.96 -18.00
N THR A 406 6.19 -17.63 -18.41
CA THR A 406 6.12 -19.02 -18.89
C THR A 406 6.12 -20.00 -17.72
N GLU A 407 5.19 -20.95 -17.75
CA GLU A 407 5.10 -22.08 -16.82
C GLU A 407 4.70 -23.34 -17.61
N GLY A 408 5.67 -24.24 -17.82
CA GLY A 408 5.48 -25.39 -18.70
C GLY A 408 5.13 -24.98 -20.14
N ASP A 409 4.04 -25.53 -20.67
CA ASP A 409 3.54 -25.26 -22.03
C ASP A 409 2.66 -24.00 -22.11
N LEU A 410 2.52 -23.25 -21.01
CA LEU A 410 1.65 -22.08 -20.94
C LEU A 410 2.47 -20.81 -20.70
N GLU A 411 2.06 -19.75 -21.36
CA GLU A 411 2.51 -18.39 -21.09
C GLU A 411 1.35 -17.59 -20.50
N ILE A 412 1.57 -17.03 -19.31
CA ILE A 412 0.55 -16.38 -18.49
C ILE A 412 0.72 -14.88 -18.61
N PHE A 413 -0.36 -14.18 -18.98
CA PHE A 413 -0.39 -12.73 -18.91
C PHE A 413 -0.48 -12.27 -17.45
N GLY A 414 0.37 -11.31 -17.08
CA GLY A 414 0.49 -10.75 -15.74
C GLY A 414 -0.65 -9.80 -15.37
N GLY A 415 -1.37 -9.26 -16.36
CA GLY A 415 -2.56 -8.47 -16.13
C GLY A 415 -3.77 -9.32 -15.78
N VAL A 416 -4.59 -8.79 -14.88
CA VAL A 416 -5.89 -9.36 -14.53
C VAL A 416 -6.95 -8.36 -14.93
N ALA A 417 -7.98 -8.84 -15.63
CA ALA A 417 -9.13 -8.03 -15.95
C ALA A 417 -10.28 -8.34 -15.02
N GLU A 418 -10.91 -7.30 -14.51
CA GLU A 418 -12.27 -7.42 -14.01
C GLU A 418 -13.18 -7.80 -15.19
N ALA A 419 -13.76 -9.00 -15.16
CA ALA A 419 -14.75 -9.45 -16.12
C ALA A 419 -16.05 -9.73 -15.39
N VAL A 420 -17.19 -9.54 -16.05
CA VAL A 420 -18.47 -9.74 -15.37
C VAL A 420 -19.19 -11.00 -15.81
N ASP A 421 -18.93 -11.46 -17.02
CA ASP A 421 -19.45 -12.72 -17.49
C ASP A 421 -18.37 -13.55 -18.21
N ARG A 422 -18.58 -14.86 -18.30
CA ARG A 422 -17.61 -15.78 -18.88
C ARG A 422 -17.36 -15.51 -20.37
N ARG A 423 -18.32 -14.91 -21.08
CA ARG A 423 -18.19 -14.56 -22.50
C ARG A 423 -17.34 -13.31 -22.67
N GLU A 424 -17.53 -12.29 -21.85
CA GLU A 424 -16.69 -11.09 -21.78
C GLU A 424 -15.25 -11.46 -21.43
N ALA A 425 -15.05 -12.34 -20.44
CA ALA A 425 -13.74 -12.87 -20.08
C ALA A 425 -13.04 -13.58 -21.27
N LYS A 426 -13.79 -14.39 -22.04
CA LYS A 426 -13.28 -15.03 -23.27
C LYS A 426 -12.92 -14.02 -24.35
N ALA A 427 -13.78 -13.03 -24.58
CA ALA A 427 -13.56 -11.99 -25.58
C ALA A 427 -12.35 -11.12 -25.24
N LEU A 428 -12.19 -10.76 -23.97
CA LEU A 428 -11.04 -10.03 -23.46
C LEU A 428 -9.75 -10.80 -23.75
N CYS A 429 -9.67 -12.07 -23.34
CA CYS A 429 -8.46 -12.85 -23.60
C CYS A 429 -8.20 -13.03 -25.09
N ALA A 430 -9.24 -13.26 -25.91
CA ALA A 430 -9.07 -13.48 -27.34
C ALA A 430 -8.45 -12.28 -28.07
N ALA A 431 -8.55 -11.08 -27.51
CA ALA A 431 -8.10 -9.85 -28.14
C ALA A 431 -6.95 -9.17 -27.40
N LEU A 432 -6.35 -9.87 -26.44
CA LEU A 432 -5.06 -9.47 -25.89
C LEU A 432 -3.98 -9.56 -26.96
N SER A 433 -3.21 -8.49 -27.05
CA SER A 433 -2.01 -8.34 -27.85
C SER A 433 -0.93 -7.75 -26.97
N VAL A 434 0.02 -8.58 -26.56
CA VAL A 434 1.06 -8.19 -25.60
C VAL A 434 2.37 -8.05 -26.34
N ARG A 435 2.93 -6.83 -26.35
CA ARG A 435 4.27 -6.59 -26.88
C ARG A 435 5.29 -6.92 -25.79
N ASP A 436 6.23 -7.81 -26.10
CA ASP A 436 7.41 -8.02 -25.29
C ASP A 436 8.38 -6.87 -25.55
N GLU A 437 8.69 -6.08 -24.52
CA GLU A 437 9.54 -4.89 -24.64
C GLU A 437 11.01 -5.24 -24.95
N ALA A 438 11.47 -6.44 -24.58
CA ALA A 438 12.85 -6.86 -24.75
C ALA A 438 13.13 -7.39 -26.17
N THR A 439 12.15 -8.06 -26.79
CA THR A 439 12.28 -8.68 -28.12
C THR A 439 11.51 -7.95 -29.21
N GLU A 440 10.71 -6.95 -28.84
CA GLU A 440 9.71 -6.26 -29.68
C GLU A 440 8.63 -7.18 -30.29
N THR A 441 8.63 -8.47 -29.91
CA THR A 441 7.68 -9.47 -30.40
C THR A 441 6.28 -9.17 -29.89
N VAL A 442 5.29 -9.30 -30.77
CA VAL A 442 3.88 -9.18 -30.39
C VAL A 442 3.29 -10.58 -30.21
N HIS A 443 2.86 -10.85 -28.99
CA HIS A 443 2.23 -12.11 -28.59
C HIS A 443 0.70 -11.96 -28.70
N THR A 444 0.06 -12.89 -29.40
CA THR A 444 -1.39 -12.95 -29.59
C THR A 444 -1.90 -14.38 -29.35
N GLY A 445 -3.21 -14.61 -29.45
CA GLY A 445 -3.79 -15.96 -29.31
C GLY A 445 -4.02 -16.38 -27.85
N PHE A 446 -4.14 -15.39 -26.95
CA PHE A 446 -4.52 -15.61 -25.57
C PHE A 446 -5.96 -16.13 -25.45
N ARG A 447 -6.20 -16.87 -24.35
CA ARG A 447 -7.51 -17.45 -24.00
C ARG A 447 -7.62 -17.59 -22.48
N LEU A 448 -8.81 -17.87 -22.00
CA LEU A 448 -8.95 -18.36 -20.62
C LEU A 448 -8.26 -19.74 -20.48
N PRO A 449 -7.58 -20.00 -19.35
CA PRO A 449 -7.12 -21.33 -19.01
C PRO A 449 -8.32 -22.25 -18.74
N THR A 450 -8.15 -23.55 -18.88
CA THR A 450 -9.08 -24.55 -18.32
C THR A 450 -8.87 -24.69 -16.82
N ARG A 451 -9.83 -25.23 -16.08
CA ARG A 451 -9.69 -25.50 -14.64
C ARG A 451 -8.53 -26.45 -14.33
N ALA A 452 -8.31 -27.43 -15.20
CA ALA A 452 -7.16 -28.35 -15.11
C ALA A 452 -5.83 -27.62 -15.28
N GLU A 453 -5.74 -26.70 -16.26
CA GLU A 453 -4.56 -25.86 -16.46
C GLU A 453 -4.32 -24.98 -15.23
N VAL A 454 -5.33 -24.29 -14.70
CA VAL A 454 -5.21 -23.47 -13.47
C VAL A 454 -4.59 -24.27 -12.32
N ARG A 455 -5.04 -25.51 -12.09
CA ARG A 455 -4.47 -26.39 -11.06
C ARG A 455 -3.00 -26.74 -11.34
N SER A 456 -2.63 -26.95 -12.60
CA SER A 456 -1.24 -27.26 -12.99
C SER A 456 -0.28 -26.07 -12.81
N ILE A 457 -0.78 -24.84 -12.97
CA ILE A 457 0.00 -23.60 -12.80
C ILE A 457 -0.31 -22.88 -11.48
N ALA A 458 -0.90 -23.58 -10.50
CA ALA A 458 -1.43 -23.00 -9.26
C ALA A 458 -0.40 -22.18 -8.45
N THR A 459 0.89 -22.55 -8.52
CA THR A 459 1.99 -21.87 -7.82
C THR A 459 2.20 -20.44 -8.33
N VAL A 460 1.90 -20.20 -9.61
CA VAL A 460 2.17 -18.95 -10.34
C VAL A 460 0.90 -18.22 -10.77
N PHE A 461 -0.22 -18.95 -10.87
CA PHE A 461 -1.57 -18.44 -11.08
C PHE A 461 -2.14 -17.96 -9.75
N ARG A 462 -1.50 -16.96 -9.11
CA ARG A 462 -1.97 -16.29 -7.87
C ARG A 462 -2.58 -14.93 -8.21
N GLY A 463 -3.49 -14.40 -7.39
CA GLY A 463 -4.13 -13.12 -7.68
C GLY A 463 -5.44 -12.91 -6.92
N PRO A 464 -6.11 -11.75 -7.11
CA PRO A 464 -7.47 -11.52 -6.62
C PRO A 464 -8.45 -12.43 -7.38
N GLY A 465 -8.70 -13.63 -6.84
CA GLY A 465 -9.70 -14.58 -7.36
C GLY A 465 -10.96 -14.56 -6.50
N PRO A 466 -12.11 -15.05 -7.00
CA PRO A 466 -12.23 -16.06 -8.06
C PRO A 466 -12.13 -15.58 -9.52
N PHE A 467 -11.77 -16.52 -10.40
CA PHE A 467 -11.52 -16.31 -11.83
C PHE A 467 -12.43 -17.14 -12.73
N TRP A 468 -12.70 -16.62 -13.93
CA TRP A 468 -13.22 -17.40 -15.04
C TRP A 468 -12.12 -18.30 -15.64
N ALA A 469 -12.39 -19.60 -15.68
CA ALA A 469 -11.76 -20.55 -16.57
C ALA A 469 -12.65 -20.80 -17.80
N LYS A 470 -12.08 -21.38 -18.86
CA LYS A 470 -12.78 -21.70 -20.11
C LYS A 470 -14.04 -22.55 -19.87
N ASP A 471 -13.95 -23.49 -18.93
CA ASP A 471 -14.93 -24.53 -18.62
C ASP A 471 -15.66 -24.34 -17.27
N GLY A 472 -15.51 -23.19 -16.59
CA GLY A 472 -16.23 -22.89 -15.34
C GLY A 472 -15.52 -21.83 -14.49
N ALA A 473 -16.04 -21.55 -13.30
CA ALA A 473 -15.39 -20.67 -12.35
C ALA A 473 -14.42 -21.45 -11.44
N VAL A 474 -13.37 -20.77 -10.97
CA VAL A 474 -12.38 -21.31 -10.03
C VAL A 474 -12.00 -20.29 -8.98
N GLY A 475 -11.71 -20.75 -7.77
CA GLY A 475 -11.21 -19.90 -6.69
C GLY A 475 -10.30 -20.66 -5.75
N GLN A 476 -9.48 -19.94 -4.99
CA GLN A 476 -8.81 -20.50 -3.83
C GLN A 476 -9.78 -20.47 -2.66
N HIS A 477 -10.00 -21.60 -1.99
CA HIS A 477 -10.92 -21.69 -0.85
C HIS A 477 -10.39 -22.66 0.20
N ASP A 478 -10.46 -22.32 1.50
CA ASP A 478 -10.27 -23.31 2.57
C ASP A 478 -11.66 -23.82 3.02
N PRO A 479 -11.99 -25.10 2.76
CA PRO A 479 -13.30 -25.66 3.10
C PRO A 479 -13.61 -25.67 4.61
N ARG A 480 -12.66 -25.31 5.48
CA ARG A 480 -12.85 -25.21 6.94
C ARG A 480 -13.25 -23.81 7.41
N THR A 481 -13.21 -22.80 6.55
CA THR A 481 -13.55 -21.40 6.87
C THR A 481 -14.38 -20.78 5.75
N PRO A 482 -15.73 -20.78 5.87
CA PRO A 482 -16.64 -20.28 4.83
C PRO A 482 -16.52 -18.78 4.51
N ALA A 483 -15.88 -18.00 5.38
CA ALA A 483 -15.91 -16.52 5.33
C ALA A 483 -14.55 -15.85 5.57
N ALA A 484 -13.43 -16.58 5.43
CA ALA A 484 -12.11 -16.00 5.67
C ALA A 484 -11.19 -16.27 4.48
N VAL A 485 -10.62 -15.17 3.97
CA VAL A 485 -9.42 -15.08 3.12
C VAL A 485 -8.64 -16.40 3.13
N SER A 486 -8.88 -17.22 2.11
CA SER A 486 -8.14 -18.46 1.98
C SER A 486 -6.68 -18.08 1.77
N GLY A 487 -5.80 -18.46 2.70
CA GLY A 487 -4.38 -18.08 2.62
C GLY A 487 -3.76 -18.46 1.28
N ALA A 488 -2.61 -17.89 0.95
CA ALA A 488 -1.94 -18.07 -0.35
C ALA A 488 -1.64 -19.55 -0.73
N ASP A 489 -1.78 -20.48 0.22
CA ASP A 489 -1.58 -21.92 0.07
C ASP A 489 -2.90 -22.72 -0.01
N ALA A 490 -4.06 -22.06 -0.05
CA ALA A 490 -5.35 -22.71 -0.18
C ALA A 490 -5.51 -23.41 -1.55
N PRO A 491 -6.15 -24.59 -1.59
CA PRO A 491 -6.32 -25.33 -2.83
C PRO A 491 -7.25 -24.60 -3.80
N TRP A 492 -6.94 -24.74 -5.10
CA TRP A 492 -7.83 -24.30 -6.17
C TRP A 492 -9.04 -25.25 -6.27
N MET A 493 -10.23 -24.68 -6.14
CA MET A 493 -11.50 -25.38 -6.21
C MET A 493 -12.34 -24.87 -7.37
N ASP A 494 -13.18 -25.76 -7.90
CA ASP A 494 -14.18 -25.40 -8.89
C ASP A 494 -15.36 -24.74 -8.16
N LEU A 495 -15.86 -23.64 -8.72
CA LEU A 495 -17.02 -22.93 -8.19
C LEU A 495 -18.22 -23.14 -9.12
N ASP A 496 -19.36 -23.49 -8.54
CA ASP A 496 -20.63 -23.60 -9.25
C ASP A 496 -21.34 -22.24 -9.27
N LEU A 497 -20.97 -21.42 -10.25
CA LEU A 497 -21.47 -20.05 -10.39
C LEU A 497 -22.09 -19.86 -11.78
N PRO A 498 -23.22 -19.13 -11.89
CA PRO A 498 -23.78 -18.75 -13.19
C PRO A 498 -22.77 -18.04 -14.07
N ASP A 499 -22.81 -18.27 -15.39
CA ASP A 499 -21.90 -17.63 -16.36
C ASP A 499 -21.97 -16.08 -16.35
N SER A 500 -23.03 -15.51 -15.77
CA SER A 500 -23.25 -14.08 -15.59
C SER A 500 -22.66 -13.50 -14.29
N THR A 501 -22.02 -14.33 -13.46
CA THR A 501 -21.44 -13.90 -12.18
C THR A 501 -20.17 -13.09 -12.42
N PRO A 502 -20.01 -11.92 -11.77
CA PRO A 502 -18.80 -11.13 -11.88
C PRO A 502 -17.59 -11.83 -11.32
N LEU A 503 -16.63 -12.17 -12.18
CA LEU A 503 -15.39 -12.85 -11.82
C LEU A 503 -14.24 -12.35 -12.67
N TRP A 504 -13.04 -12.37 -12.10
CA TRP A 504 -11.85 -11.92 -12.79
C TRP A 504 -11.47 -12.81 -13.99
N ALA A 505 -10.81 -12.23 -14.98
CA ALA A 505 -10.24 -12.94 -16.10
C ALA A 505 -8.71 -12.82 -16.06
N ARG A 506 -8.04 -13.97 -16.15
CA ARG A 506 -6.60 -14.04 -16.37
C ARG A 506 -6.31 -14.95 -17.54
N CYS A 507 -5.49 -14.47 -18.44
CA CYS A 507 -5.35 -15.06 -19.76
C CYS A 507 -4.03 -15.83 -19.89
N VAL A 508 -4.09 -16.93 -20.64
CA VAL A 508 -2.94 -17.76 -20.98
C VAL A 508 -2.86 -17.97 -22.49
N ARG A 509 -1.64 -18.18 -22.99
CA ARG A 509 -1.34 -18.62 -24.36
C ARG A 509 -0.71 -20.01 -24.29
N ASP A 510 -1.09 -20.89 -25.21
CA ASP A 510 -0.52 -22.23 -25.33
C ASP A 510 0.69 -22.16 -26.25
N LEU A 511 1.86 -22.58 -25.78
CA LEU A 511 3.13 -22.51 -26.52
C LEU A 511 3.33 -23.68 -27.49
N ARG A 512 2.46 -24.70 -27.47
CA ARG A 512 2.52 -25.84 -28.40
C ARG A 512 1.86 -25.57 -29.74
N LYS A 513 1.18 -24.42 -29.87
CA LYS A 513 0.47 -23.97 -31.06
C LYS A 513 1.17 -22.74 -31.62
#